data_AF-A0A845W620-F1
#
_entry.id   AF-A0A845W620-F1
#
_cell.length_a   1.000
_cell.length_b   1.000
_cell.length_c   1.000
_cell.angle_alpha   90.00
_cell.angle_beta   90.00
_cell.angle_gamma   90.00
#
_symmetry.space_group_name_H-M   'P 1'
#
loop_
_entity.id
_entity.type
_entity.pdbx_description
1 polymer ?
#
loop_
_entity_poly.entity_id
_entity_poly.type
_entity_poly.pdbx_seq_one_letter_code
_entity_poly.pdbx_strand_id
1 'polypeptide(L)'
;MAPSKEEKIKGSLLGLAWGDILGCPVEGWRGHEIQTIYGDYQQLPQEYPLEKMRLVMVKKIKRLRPLGLYSDDTQQALGLINICLSQRCWSKQAWAELLVQGMAKKAW
;
A
#
# COMPACT_ATOMS: atom_id res chain seq x y z
N MET A 1 -4.48 5.41 -29.51
CA MET A 1 -5.36 4.24 -29.38
C MET A 1 -5.93 4.21 -27.97
N ALA A 2 -7.20 3.85 -27.80
CA ALA A 2 -7.77 3.63 -26.46
C ALA A 2 -7.24 2.30 -25.88
N PRO A 3 -7.00 2.22 -24.56
CA PRO A 3 -6.53 0.99 -23.94
C PRO A 3 -7.60 -0.11 -24.05
N SER A 4 -7.15 -1.33 -24.33
CA SER A 4 -7.94 -2.55 -24.32
C SER A 4 -8.51 -2.83 -22.92
N LYS A 5 -9.48 -3.76 -22.85
CA LYS A 5 -10.05 -4.20 -21.57
C LYS A 5 -8.99 -4.79 -20.65
N GLU A 6 -8.07 -5.57 -21.20
CA GLU A 6 -6.99 -6.19 -20.42
C GLU A 6 -6.02 -5.16 -19.87
N GLU A 7 -5.62 -4.17 -20.68
CA GLU A 7 -4.77 -3.06 -20.22
C GLU A 7 -5.45 -2.24 -19.12
N LYS A 8 -6.77 -2.02 -19.21
CA LYS A 8 -7.53 -1.34 -18.15
C LYS A 8 -7.55 -2.14 -16.84
N ILE A 9 -7.72 -3.46 -16.92
CA ILE A 9 -7.69 -4.34 -15.72
C ILE A 9 -6.30 -4.31 -15.09
N LYS A 10 -5.24 -4.52 -15.89
CA LYS A 10 -3.85 -4.46 -15.41
C LYS A 10 -3.54 -3.10 -14.81
N GLY A 11 -3.91 -2.01 -15.50
CA GLY A 11 -3.72 -0.64 -15.02
C GLY A 11 -4.45 -0.36 -13.70
N SER A 12 -5.66 -0.90 -13.51
CA SER A 12 -6.39 -0.74 -12.25
C SER A 12 -5.70 -1.45 -11.08
N LEU A 13 -5.19 -2.66 -11.28
CA LEU A 13 -4.52 -3.43 -10.22
C LEU A 13 -3.13 -2.88 -9.92
N LEU A 14 -2.36 -2.55 -10.95
CA LEU A 14 -1.05 -1.92 -10.79
C LEU A 14 -1.16 -0.51 -10.22
N GLY A 15 -2.20 0.23 -10.60
CA GLY A 15 -2.48 1.56 -10.06
C GLY A 15 -2.82 1.52 -8.58
N LEU A 16 -3.61 0.54 -8.13
CA LEU A 16 -3.86 0.28 -6.71
C LEU A 16 -2.54 0.03 -5.97
N ALA A 17 -1.76 -0.97 -6.43
CA ALA A 17 -0.51 -1.34 -5.77
C ALA A 17 0.50 -0.19 -5.75
N TRP A 18 0.61 0.58 -6.85
CA TRP A 18 1.51 1.72 -6.93
C TRP A 18 1.08 2.87 -6.02
N GLY A 19 -0.22 3.18 -5.98
CA GLY A 19 -0.76 4.21 -5.10
C GLY A 19 -0.52 3.89 -3.63
N ASP A 20 -0.73 2.63 -3.25
CA ASP A 20 -0.45 2.11 -1.90
C ASP A 20 1.06 2.20 -1.55
N ILE A 21 1.93 1.68 -2.42
CA ILE A 21 3.40 1.75 -2.24
C ILE A 21 3.88 3.20 -2.11
N LEU A 22 3.37 4.09 -2.96
CA LEU A 22 3.74 5.50 -2.95
C LEU A 22 3.23 6.21 -1.69
N GLY A 23 2.03 5.86 -1.21
CA GLY A 23 1.40 6.46 -0.04
C GLY A 23 2.01 6.00 1.29
N CYS A 24 2.42 4.73 1.39
CA CYS A 24 2.95 4.11 2.61
C CYS A 24 4.00 4.95 3.37
N PRO A 25 5.04 5.51 2.72
CA PRO A 25 6.07 6.31 3.39
C PRO A 25 5.55 7.55 4.12
N VAL A 26 4.42 8.11 3.69
CA VAL A 26 3.86 9.38 4.19
C VAL A 26 2.50 9.20 4.87
N GLU A 27 2.10 7.95 5.11
CA GLU A 27 0.83 7.61 5.73
C GLU A 27 0.70 8.25 7.12
N GLY A 28 -0.39 8.99 7.35
CA GLY A 28 -0.64 9.71 8.60
C GLY A 28 0.27 10.93 8.82
N TRP A 29 0.92 11.44 7.77
CA TRP A 29 1.68 12.68 7.82
C TRP A 29 0.81 13.87 7.41
N ARG A 30 1.06 15.02 8.04
CA ARG A 30 0.46 16.29 7.68
C ARG A 30 1.16 16.85 6.45
N GLY A 31 0.46 17.65 5.65
CA GLY A 31 1.05 18.25 4.43
C GLY A 31 2.36 18.99 4.70
N HIS A 32 2.46 19.76 5.79
CA HIS A 32 3.71 20.47 6.12
C HIS A 32 4.86 19.53 6.52
N GLU A 33 4.57 18.36 7.08
CA GLU A 33 5.59 17.36 7.42
C GLU A 33 6.19 16.76 6.13
N ILE A 34 5.32 16.40 5.18
CA ILE A 34 5.72 15.92 3.85
C ILE A 34 6.54 17.01 3.13
N GLN A 35 6.02 18.24 3.09
CA GLN A 35 6.71 19.37 2.48
C GLN A 35 8.06 19.66 3.12
N THR A 36 8.14 19.59 4.45
CA THR A 36 9.39 19.83 5.17
C THR A 36 10.41 18.75 4.81
N ILE A 37 10.02 17.47 4.79
CA ILE A 37 10.95 16.36 4.58
C ILE A 37 11.32 16.19 3.11
N TYR A 38 10.33 16.04 2.24
CA TYR A 38 10.49 15.69 0.83
C TYR A 38 10.32 16.88 -0.12
N GLY A 39 9.76 18.00 0.33
CA GLY A 39 9.29 19.03 -0.58
C GLY A 39 8.05 18.54 -1.31
N ASP A 40 8.13 18.49 -2.64
CA ASP A 40 7.07 17.91 -3.45
C ASP A 40 7.24 16.39 -3.56
N TYR A 41 6.25 15.64 -3.07
CA TYR A 41 6.31 14.18 -2.99
C TYR A 41 5.59 13.54 -4.18
N GLN A 42 6.32 13.30 -5.26
CA GLN A 42 5.77 12.77 -6.51
C GLN A 42 6.22 11.34 -6.84
N GLN A 43 7.29 10.87 -6.19
CA GLN A 43 7.92 9.59 -6.49
C GLN A 43 8.38 8.91 -5.21
N LEU A 44 8.46 7.58 -5.26
CA LEU A 44 9.01 6.80 -4.16
C LEU A 44 10.48 7.21 -3.95
N PRO A 45 10.89 7.61 -2.74
CA PRO A 45 12.28 7.97 -2.48
C PRO A 45 13.16 6.71 -2.59
N GLN A 46 14.44 6.90 -2.88
CA GLN A 46 15.42 5.80 -2.86
C GLN A 46 15.72 5.33 -1.43
N GLU A 47 15.72 6.27 -0.48
CA GLU A 47 15.93 6.02 0.94
C GLU A 47 15.15 7.03 1.79
N TYR A 48 14.90 6.66 3.05
CA TYR A 48 14.32 7.60 4.00
C TYR A 48 15.35 8.65 4.43
N PRO A 49 15.02 9.96 4.40
CA PRO A 49 15.91 11.03 4.86
C PRO A 49 15.94 11.09 6.40
N LEU A 50 16.48 10.06 7.03
CA LEU A 50 16.38 9.82 8.48
C LEU A 50 16.92 10.97 9.32
N GLU A 51 18.02 11.60 8.91
CA GLU A 51 18.61 12.73 9.65
C GLU A 51 17.61 13.91 9.73
N LYS A 52 16.98 14.24 8.61
CA LYS A 52 15.97 15.30 8.55
C LYS A 52 14.72 14.93 9.35
N MET A 53 14.30 13.67 9.27
CA MET A 53 13.17 13.17 10.04
C MET A 53 13.43 13.18 11.55
N ARG A 54 14.66 12.93 12.01
CA ARG A 54 15.00 12.99 13.45
C ARG A 54 14.84 14.40 14.02
N LEU A 55 15.01 15.44 13.21
CA LEU A 55 14.84 16.82 13.66
C LEU A 55 13.37 17.23 13.80
N VAL A 56 12.48 16.61 13.02
CA VAL A 56 11.09 17.06 12.86
C VAL A 56 10.07 16.09 13.47
N MET A 57 10.32 14.78 13.36
CA MET A 57 9.30 13.75 13.57
C MET A 57 9.87 12.41 14.09
N VAL A 58 10.70 12.45 15.13
CA VAL A 58 11.34 11.25 15.74
C VAL A 58 10.37 10.10 15.97
N LYS A 59 9.15 10.37 16.44
CA LYS A 59 8.15 9.34 16.76
C LYS A 59 7.68 8.54 15.53
N LYS A 60 7.75 9.12 14.32
CA LYS A 60 7.28 8.49 13.08
C LYS A 60 8.31 7.55 12.45
N ILE A 61 9.59 7.71 12.81
CA ILE A 61 10.68 6.84 12.31
C ILE A 61 10.41 5.37 12.66
N LYS A 62 9.86 5.10 13.85
CA LYS A 62 9.50 3.74 14.30
C LYS A 62 8.38 3.08 13.50
N ARG A 63 7.66 3.85 12.68
CA ARG A 63 6.53 3.40 11.86
C ARG A 63 6.87 3.29 10.38
N LEU A 64 8.11 3.58 10.00
CA LEU A 64 8.56 3.45 8.62
C LEU A 64 8.47 1.98 8.18
N ARG A 65 7.92 1.78 6.98
CA ARG A 65 7.87 0.48 6.30
C ARG A 65 9.01 0.41 5.29
N PRO A 66 9.46 -0.78 4.86
CA PRO A 66 10.38 -0.88 3.74
C PRO A 66 9.83 -0.16 2.49
N LEU A 67 10.68 0.62 1.81
CA LEU A 67 10.29 1.30 0.57
C LEU A 67 10.00 0.26 -0.52
N GLY A 68 8.92 0.48 -1.28
CA GLY A 68 8.49 -0.44 -2.34
C GLY A 68 7.59 -1.57 -1.85
N LEU A 69 7.38 -1.71 -0.53
CA LEU A 69 6.44 -2.67 0.04
C LEU A 69 5.04 -2.04 0.12
N TYR A 70 4.04 -2.76 -0.40
CA TYR A 70 2.63 -2.39 -0.28
C TYR A 70 2.07 -2.70 1.12
N SER A 71 0.94 -2.10 1.47
CA SER A 71 0.26 -2.27 2.77
C SER A 71 -0.76 -3.40 2.78
N ASP A 72 -1.56 -3.42 3.85
CA ASP A 72 -2.74 -4.26 3.97
C ASP A 72 -3.77 -4.02 2.86
N ASP A 73 -3.85 -2.81 2.29
CA ASP A 73 -4.74 -2.50 1.17
C ASP A 73 -4.49 -3.43 -0.03
N THR A 74 -3.24 -3.50 -0.51
CA THR A 74 -2.89 -4.37 -1.63
C THR A 74 -2.95 -5.85 -1.23
N GLN A 75 -2.53 -6.21 -0.02
CA GLN A 75 -2.61 -7.60 0.45
C GLN A 75 -4.04 -8.12 0.49
N GLN A 76 -4.96 -7.35 1.06
CA GLN A 76 -6.38 -7.69 1.15
C GLN A 76 -7.03 -7.73 -0.23
N ALA A 77 -6.68 -6.80 -1.14
CA ALA A 77 -7.15 -6.83 -2.52
C ALA A 77 -6.71 -8.11 -3.26
N LEU A 78 -5.44 -8.51 -3.13
CA LEU A 78 -4.93 -9.76 -3.71
C LEU A 78 -5.60 -10.99 -3.09
N GLY A 79 -5.83 -10.98 -1.77
CA GLY A 79 -6.57 -12.03 -1.07
C GLY A 79 -7.99 -12.20 -1.60
N LEU A 80 -8.71 -11.09 -1.83
CA LEU A 80 -10.04 -11.09 -2.41
C LEU A 80 -10.05 -11.65 -3.85
N ILE A 81 -9.10 -11.22 -4.69
CA ILE A 81 -8.95 -11.73 -6.05
C ILE A 81 -8.68 -13.25 -6.02
N ASN A 82 -7.79 -13.70 -5.14
CA ASN A 82 -7.46 -15.11 -4.99
C ASN A 82 -8.68 -15.97 -4.64
N ILE A 83 -9.58 -15.49 -3.77
CA ILE A 83 -10.83 -16.18 -3.47
C ILE A 83 -11.71 -16.31 -4.71
N CYS A 84 -11.95 -15.20 -5.40
CA CYS A 84 -12.79 -15.17 -6.59
C CYS A 84 -12.27 -16.11 -7.69
N LEU A 85 -10.96 -16.19 -7.87
CA LEU A 85 -10.32 -17.08 -8.85
C LEU A 85 -10.36 -18.55 -8.40
N SER A 86 -10.05 -18.83 -7.12
CA SER A 86 -9.96 -20.19 -6.60
C SER A 86 -11.34 -20.88 -6.52
N GLN A 87 -12.38 -20.14 -6.18
CA GLN A 87 -13.75 -20.68 -6.05
C GLN A 87 -14.58 -20.49 -7.32
N ARG A 88 -14.05 -19.75 -8.32
CA ARG A 88 -14.76 -19.29 -9.52
C ARG A 88 -16.06 -18.51 -9.20
N CYS A 89 -16.17 -17.95 -7.99
CA CYS A 89 -17.28 -17.13 -7.54
C CYS A 89 -16.87 -16.29 -6.32
N TRP A 90 -17.69 -15.29 -5.99
CA TRP A 90 -17.57 -14.54 -4.74
C TRP A 90 -18.09 -15.36 -3.55
N SER A 91 -17.36 -15.35 -2.43
CA SER A 91 -17.78 -15.98 -1.18
C SER A 91 -17.47 -15.10 0.01
N LYS A 92 -18.52 -14.57 0.65
CA LYS A 92 -18.41 -13.77 1.88
C LYS A 92 -17.77 -14.56 3.02
N GLN A 93 -18.11 -15.84 3.15
CA GLN A 93 -17.60 -16.71 4.21
C GLN A 93 -16.09 -16.91 4.05
N ALA A 94 -15.64 -17.26 2.84
CA ALA A 94 -14.22 -17.45 2.56
C ALA A 94 -13.42 -16.16 2.75
N TRP A 95 -14.01 -15.00 2.40
CA TRP A 95 -13.38 -13.70 2.63
C TRP A 95 -13.22 -13.39 4.12
N ALA A 96 -14.27 -13.62 4.91
CA ALA A 96 -14.20 -13.44 6.36
C ALA A 96 -13.13 -14.34 7.01
N GLU A 97 -13.06 -15.61 6.59
CA GLU A 97 -12.04 -16.55 7.06
C GLU A 97 -10.63 -16.09 6.71
N LEU A 98 -10.42 -15.60 5.48
CA LEU A 98 -9.11 -15.10 5.04
C LEU A 98 -8.68 -13.85 5.83
N LEU A 99 -9.62 -12.91 6.07
CA LEU A 99 -9.37 -11.72 6.89
C LEU A 99 -8.91 -12.08 8.31
N VAL A 100 -9.61 -13.01 8.97
CA VAL A 100 -9.27 -13.46 10.32
C VAL A 100 -7.92 -14.20 10.34
N GLN A 101 -7.66 -15.06 9.34
CA GLN A 101 -6.39 -15.77 9.24
C GLN A 101 -5.21 -14.83 9.02
N GLY A 102 -5.35 -13.80 8.19
CA GLY A 102 -4.28 -12.83 7.97
C GLY A 102 -3.96 -12.00 9.21
N MET A 103 -5.00 -11.55 9.94
CA MET A 103 -4.82 -10.90 11.25
C MET A 103 -4.09 -11.82 12.24
N ALA A 104 -4.49 -13.09 12.34
CA ALA A 104 -3.86 -14.06 13.25
C ALA A 104 -2.39 -14.32 12.90
N LYS A 105 -2.03 -14.28 11.61
CA LYS A 105 -0.67 -14.44 11.11
C LYS A 105 0.16 -13.15 11.11
N LYS A 106 -0.45 -12.01 11.50
CA LYS A 106 0.16 -10.68 11.37
C LYS A 106 0.63 -10.39 9.93
N ALA A 107 -0.15 -10.87 8.96
CA ALA A 107 0.08 -10.54 7.55
C ALA A 107 -0.27 -9.06 7.30
N TRP A 108 -1.32 -8.60 7.98
CA TRP A 108 -1.76 -7.22 8.17
C TRP A 108 -2.13 -7.00 9.65
#